data_AF-A0A4D7QSS9-F1
#
_entry.id   AF-A0A4D7QSS9-F1
#
_cell.length_a   1.000
_cell.length_b   1.000
_cell.length_c   1.000
_cell.angle_alpha   90.00
_cell.angle_beta   90.00
_cell.angle_gamma   90.00
#
_symmetry.space_group_name_H-M   'P 1'
#
loop_
_entity.id
_entity.type
_entity.pdbx_description
1 polymer ?
#
loop_
_entity_poly.entity_id
_entity_poly.type
_entity_poly.pdbx_seq_one_letter_code
_entity_poly.pdbx_strand_id
1 'polypeptide(L)' 'MSALSQTVANYRAARAIDLAVAELHGMNDHMLRDIGVSRSEISHAVRYGR' A
#
# COMPACT_ATOMS: atom_id res chain seq x y z
N MET A 1 12.32 -3.66 -23.43
CA MET A 1 11.35 -4.35 -22.53
C MET A 1 10.21 -4.88 -23.38
N SER A 2 9.84 -6.15 -23.26
CA SER A 2 8.68 -6.72 -23.98
C SER A 2 7.37 -6.36 -23.28
N ALA A 3 6.25 -6.31 -24.02
CA ALA A 3 4.94 -5.98 -23.46
C ALA A 3 4.54 -6.88 -22.27
N LEU A 4 4.87 -8.17 -22.34
CA LEU A 4 4.63 -9.12 -21.24
C LEU A 4 5.41 -8.74 -19.97
N SER A 5 6.66 -8.30 -20.11
CA SER A 5 7.49 -7.88 -18.98
C SER A 5 6.91 -6.64 -18.29
N GLN A 6 6.36 -5.69 -19.05
CA GLN A 6 5.72 -4.52 -18.50
C GLN A 6 4.44 -4.86 -17.73
N THR A 7 3.60 -5.76 -18.27
CA THR A 7 2.37 -6.20 -17.59
C THR A 7 2.67 -6.88 -16.26
N VAL A 8 3.67 -7.76 -16.21
CA VAL A 8 4.08 -8.41 -14.97
C VAL A 8 4.62 -7.40 -13.95
N ALA A 9 5.40 -6.42 -14.39
CA ALA A 9 5.89 -5.35 -13.51
C ALA A 9 4.74 -4.54 -12.90
N ASN A 10 3.77 -4.14 -13.73
CA ASN A 10 2.59 -3.40 -13.28
C ASN A 10 1.75 -4.20 -12.28
N TYR A 11 1.52 -5.49 -12.56
CA TYR A 11 0.80 -6.39 -11.64
C TYR A 11 1.50 -6.53 -10.29
N ARG A 12 2.84 -6.68 -10.29
CA ARG A 12 3.63 -6.76 -9.07
C ARG A 12 3.54 -5.47 -8.25
N ALA A 13 3.60 -4.31 -8.90
CA ALA A 13 3.46 -3.02 -8.22
C ALA A 13 2.07 -2.87 -7.58
N ALA A 14 1.00 -3.20 -8.31
CA ALA A 14 -0.36 -3.17 -7.76
C ALA A 14 -0.52 -4.14 -6.58
N ARG A 15 0.01 -5.36 -6.70
CA ARG A 15 -0.04 -6.35 -5.63
C ARG A 15 0.71 -5.91 -4.38
N ALA A 16 1.84 -5.23 -4.53
CA ALA A 16 2.61 -4.70 -3.41
C ALA A 16 1.81 -3.63 -2.63
N ILE A 17 1.10 -2.75 -3.34
CA ILE A 17 0.21 -1.76 -2.75
C ILE A 17 -0.91 -2.44 -1.94
N ASP A 18 -1.57 -3.44 -2.52
CA ASP A 18 -2.67 -4.13 -1.84
C ASP A 18 -2.20 -4.86 -0.57
N LEU A 19 -1.01 -5.46 -0.61
CA LEU A 19 -0.42 -6.11 0.56
C LEU A 19 -0.08 -5.10 1.67
N ALA A 20 0.51 -3.95 1.31
CA ALA A 20 0.82 -2.90 2.27
C ALA A 20 -0.43 -2.31 2.92
N VAL A 21 -1.50 -2.09 2.14
CA VAL A 21 -2.80 -1.65 2.68
C VAL A 21 -3.39 -2.68 3.65
N ALA A 22 -3.34 -3.97 3.31
CA ALA A 22 -3.84 -5.02 4.18
C ALA A 22 -3.03 -5.14 5.48
N GLU A 23 -1.71 -5.04 5.40
CA GLU A 23 -0.81 -5.07 6.56
C GLU A 23 -1.10 -3.91 7.52
N LEU A 24 -1.21 -2.68 7.00
CA LEU A 24 -1.55 -1.51 7.80
C LEU A 24 -2.95 -1.60 8.41
N HIS A 25 -3.93 -2.17 7.70
CA HIS A 25 -5.25 -2.41 8.28
C HIS A 25 -5.25 -3.45 9.40
N GLY A 26 -4.29 -4.38 9.39
CA GLY A 26 -4.05 -5.34 10.46
C GLY A 26 -3.39 -4.74 11.70
N MET A 27 -2.76 -3.57 11.60
CA MET A 27 -2.22 -2.84 12.74
C MET A 27 -3.34 -2.30 13.62
N ASN A 28 -3.08 -2.17 14.92
CA ASN A 28 -4.00 -1.52 15.85
C ASN A 28 -3.87 0.02 15.76
N ASP A 29 -4.83 0.73 16.34
CA ASP A 29 -4.93 2.18 16.20
C ASP A 29 -3.78 2.93 16.92
N HIS A 30 -3.18 2.34 17.96
CA HIS A 30 -2.01 2.90 18.62
C HIS A 30 -0.78 2.87 17.69
N MET A 31 -0.52 1.72 17.06
CA MET A 31 0.59 1.57 16.11
C MET A 31 0.43 2.51 14.90
N LEU A 32 -0.78 2.62 14.37
CA LEU A 32 -1.09 3.55 13.28
C LEU A 32 -0.85 5.01 13.71
N ARG A 33 -1.24 5.36 14.93
CA ARG A 33 -1.03 6.70 15.50
C ARG A 33 0.45 7.00 15.76
N ASP A 34 1.24 6.00 16.15
CA ASP A 34 2.69 6.15 16.37
C ASP A 34 3.43 6.53 15.08
N ILE A 35 2.97 6.01 13.93
CA ILE A 35 3.48 6.38 12.59
C ILE A 35 2.73 7.58 11.97
N GLY A 36 1.79 8.18 12.71
CA GLY A 36 1.05 9.37 12.30
C GLY A 36 0.01 9.16 11.20
N VAL A 37 -0.50 7.94 11.00
CA VAL A 37 -1.50 7.59 9.97
C VAL A 37 -2.82 7.20 10.64
N SER A 38 -3.95 7.67 10.12
CA SER A 38 -5.28 7.13 10.51
C SER A 38 -5.75 6.03 9.55
N ARG A 39 -6.65 5.15 10.01
CA ARG A 39 -7.22 4.07 9.17
C ARG A 39 -7.82 4.57 7.85
N SER A 40 -8.48 5.72 7.88
CA SER A 40 -9.07 6.36 6.69
C SER A 40 -8.03 6.84 5.69
N GLU A 41 -6.80 7.12 6.13
CA GLU A 41 -5.72 7.62 5.28
C GLU A 41 -4.89 6.50 4.65
N ILE A 42 -4.93 5.27 5.18
CA ILE A 42 -4.06 4.15 4.75
C ILE A 42 -4.04 3.98 3.22
N SER A 43 -5.22 3.89 2.58
CA SER A 43 -5.28 3.68 1.13
C SER A 43 -4.67 4.84 0.33
N HIS A 44 -4.87 6.08 0.79
CA HIS A 44 -4.31 7.25 0.13
C HIS A 44 -2.79 7.31 0.35
N ALA A 45 -2.35 7.17 1.61
CA ALA A 45 -0.95 7.25 2.01
C ALA A 45 -0.06 6.22 1.29
N VAL A 46 -0.54 4.97 1.15
CA VAL A 46 0.22 3.91 0.45
C VAL A 46 0.31 4.17 -1.05
N ARG A 47 -0.74 4.71 -1.68
CA ARG A 47 -0.82 4.88 -3.14
C ARG A 47 -0.16 6.15 -3.64
N TYR A 48 -0.22 7.22 -2.85
CA TYR A 48 0.13 8.57 -3.28
C TYR A 48 1.14 9.25 -2.37
N GLY A 49 1.45 8.67 -1.21
CA GLY A 49 2.25 9.33 -0.18
C GLY A 49 1.43 10.25 0.71
N ARG A 50 2.14 10.95 1.60
CA ARG A 50 1.61 11.97 2.51
C ARG A 50 1.91 13.37 1.99
#